data_AF-A0A1E3L5K2-F1
#
_entry.id   AF-A0A1E3L5K2-F1
#
_cell.length_a   1.000
_cell.length_b   1.000
_cell.length_c   1.000
_cell.angle_alpha   90.00
_cell.angle_beta   90.00
_cell.angle_gamma   90.00
#
_symmetry.space_group_name_H-M   'P 1'
#
loop_
_entity.id
_entity.type
_entity.pdbx_description
1 polymer ?
#
loop_
_entity_poly.entity_id
_entity_poly.type
_entity_poly.pdbx_seq_one_letter_code
_entity_poly.pdbx_strand_id
1 'polypeptide(L)' 'MSNITKLAKLIKMTGDRAKLDAKMNNTYIVYKNKNGHIVKEYIDGNIVLIHNEESSYE' A
#
# COMPACT_ATOMS: atom_id res chain seq x y z
N MET A 1 -15.42 23.87 -4.00
CA MET A 1 -14.94 22.49 -3.83
C MET A 1 -14.88 22.17 -2.33
N SER A 2 -15.52 21.10 -1.88
CA SER A 2 -15.55 20.69 -0.47
C SER A 2 -14.15 20.26 0.01
N ASN A 3 -13.83 20.50 1.29
CA ASN A 3 -12.56 20.06 1.88
C ASN A 3 -12.39 18.53 1.83
N ILE A 4 -13.50 17.77 1.86
CA ILE A 4 -13.50 16.30 1.76
C ILE A 4 -12.95 15.83 0.40
N THR A 5 -13.27 16.54 -0.69
CA THR A 5 -12.79 16.15 -2.03
C THR A 5 -11.29 16.44 -2.21
N LYS A 6 -10.77 17.49 -1.56
CA LYS A 6 -9.33 17.78 -1.54
C LYS A 6 -8.55 16.70 -0.78
N LEU A 7 -9.04 16.30 0.40
CA LEU A 7 -8.40 15.25 1.19
C LEU A 7 -8.38 13.91 0.45
N ALA A 8 -9.50 13.51 -0.16
CA ALA A 8 -9.58 12.29 -0.96
C ALA A 8 -8.58 12.31 -2.14
N LYS A 9 -8.44 13.46 -2.81
CA LYS A 9 -7.45 13.63 -3.88
C LYS A 9 -6.02 13.49 -3.37
N LEU A 10 -5.70 14.09 -2.22
CA LEU A 10 -4.38 14.00 -1.61
C LEU A 10 -4.03 12.56 -1.23
N ILE A 11 -4.94 11.85 -0.56
CA ILE A 11 -4.76 10.43 -0.18
C ILE A 11 -4.47 9.57 -1.41
N LYS A 12 -5.22 9.76 -2.49
CA LYS A 12 -5.00 9.03 -3.74
C LYS A 12 -3.62 9.32 -4.33
N MET A 13 -3.25 10.59 -4.45
CA MET A 13 -1.95 11.00 -4.99
C MET A 13 -0.77 10.43 -4.18
N THR A 14 -0.88 10.41 -2.85
CA THR A 14 0.15 9.82 -1.99
C THR A 14 0.28 8.32 -2.16
N GLY A 15 -0.85 7.60 -2.33
CA GLY A 15 -0.84 6.17 -2.61
C GLY A 15 -0.26 5.83 -3.98
N ASP A 16 -0.62 6.61 -5.01
CA ASP A 16 -0.09 6.45 -6.37
C ASP A 16 1.44 6.68 -6.39
N ARG A 17 1.92 7.70 -5.67
CA ARG A 17 3.36 7.97 -5.55
C ARG A 17 4.09 6.83 -4.82
N ALA A 18 3.54 6.31 -3.73
CA ALA A 18 4.12 5.19 -3.00
C ALA A 18 4.26 3.93 -3.88
N LYS A 19 3.24 3.62 -4.70
CA LYS A 19 3.30 2.50 -5.67
C LYS A 19 4.39 2.72 -6.71
N LEU A 20 4.50 3.93 -7.24
CA LEU A 20 5.52 4.27 -8.25
C LEU A 20 6.94 4.14 -7.68
N ASP A 21 7.16 4.64 -6.46
CA ASP A 21 8.46 4.55 -5.79
C ASP A 21 8.82 3.10 -5.45
N ALA A 22 7.87 2.29 -4.98
CA ALA A 22 8.09 0.87 -4.75
C ALA A 22 8.47 0.13 -6.04
N LYS A 23 7.78 0.44 -7.15
CA LYS A 23 8.07 -0.11 -8.47
C LYS A 23 9.47 0.23 -8.97
N MET A 24 9.91 1.48 -8.81
CA MET A 24 11.26 1.90 -9.21
C MET A 24 12.37 1.21 -8.41
N ASN A 25 12.07 0.82 -7.16
CA ASN A 25 13.04 0.20 -6.24
C ASN A 25 12.88 -1.31 -6.10
N ASN A 26 12.12 -1.95 -7.00
CA ASN A 26 11.85 -3.39 -6.98
C ASN A 26 11.36 -3.93 -5.60
N THR A 27 10.50 -3.18 -4.91
CA THR A 27 9.96 -3.52 -3.58
C THR A 27 8.42 -3.46 -3.54
N TYR A 28 7.83 -3.67 -2.38
CA TYR A 28 6.38 -3.73 -2.16
C TYR A 28 5.87 -2.53 -1.36
N ILE A 29 4.56 -2.29 -1.42
CA ILE A 29 3.86 -1.37 -0.51
C ILE A 29 3.07 -2.14 0.55
N VAL A 30 2.80 -1.50 1.70
CA VAL A 30 1.95 -2.05 2.76
C VAL A 30 0.77 -1.13 3.01
N TYR A 31 -0.45 -1.68 3.04
CA TYR A 31 -1.66 -0.91 3.34
C TYR A 31 -2.76 -1.78 3.95
N LYS A 32 -3.79 -1.12 4.51
CA LYS A 32 -5.01 -1.76 4.98
C LYS A 32 -5.99 -1.92 3.82
N ASN A 33 -6.36 -3.16 3.50
CA ASN A 33 -7.33 -3.43 2.44
C ASN A 33 -8.77 -3.12 2.91
N LYS A 34 -9.72 -3.20 1.98
CA LYS A 34 -11.16 -2.92 2.24
C LYS A 34 -11.78 -3.83 3.30
N ASN A 35 -11.21 -5.01 3.52
CA ASN A 35 -11.66 -5.98 4.52
C ASN A 35 -11.03 -5.73 5.90
N GLY A 36 -10.17 -4.72 6.00
CA GLY A 36 -9.50 -4.33 7.23
C GLY A 36 -8.20 -5.06 7.53
N HIS A 37 -7.73 -5.93 6.62
CA HIS A 37 -6.47 -6.65 6.78
C HIS A 37 -5.28 -5.83 6.27
N ILE A 38 -4.12 -6.00 6.90
CA ILE A 38 -2.88 -5.44 6.39
C ILE A 38 -2.32 -6.38 5.32
N VAL A 39 -1.95 -5.82 4.17
CA VAL A 39 -1.43 -6.58 3.03
C VAL A 39 -0.16 -5.94 2.48
N LYS A 40 0.74 -6.77 1.93
CA LYS A 40 1.84 -6.38 1.06
C LYS A 40 1.39 -6.52 -0.39
N GLU A 41 1.58 -5.50 -1.21
CA GLU A 41 1.35 -5.57 -2.67
C GLU A 41 2.70 -5.39 -3.39
N TYR A 42 3.09 -6.43 -4.14
CA TYR A 42 4.29 -6.48 -4.94
C TYR A 42 4.02 -5.95 -6.36
N ILE A 43 5.09 -5.69 -7.11
CA ILE A 43 5.07 -4.98 -8.40
C ILE A 43 4.39 -5.81 -9.51
N ASP A 44 4.47 -7.12 -9.39
CA ASP A 44 3.79 -8.10 -10.24
C ASP A 44 2.27 -8.20 -9.94
N GLY A 45 1.79 -7.46 -8.94
CA GLY A 45 0.40 -7.49 -8.49
C GLY A 45 0.11 -8.57 -7.47
N ASN A 46 1.11 -9.33 -7.00
CA ASN A 46 0.91 -10.29 -5.92
C ASN A 46 0.58 -9.56 -4.62
N ILE A 47 -0.51 -9.97 -3.98
CA ILE A 47 -0.98 -9.42 -2.71
C ILE A 47 -0.90 -10.50 -1.63
N VAL A 48 -0.08 -10.26 -0.61
CA VAL A 48 0.14 -11.19 0.50
C VAL A 48 -0.42 -10.59 1.79
N LEU A 49 -1.23 -11.35 2.51
CA LEU A 49 -1.75 -10.94 3.81
C LEU A 49 -0.65 -11.01 4.87
N ILE A 50 -0.48 -9.94 5.64
CA ILE A 50 0.43 -9.94 6.78
C ILE A 50 -0.34 -10.52 7.97
N HIS A 51 -0.13 -11.82 8.23
CA HIS A 51 -0.50 -12.41 9.51
C HIS A 51 0.55 -11.98 10.55
N ASN A 52 0.12 -11.75 11.80
CA ASN A 52 1.01 -11.42 12.93
C ASN A 52 1.89 -12.61 13.36
N GLU A 53 2.38 -13.40 12.42
CA GLU A 53 3.41 -14.39 12.68
C GLU A 53 4.73 -13.74 12.34
N GLU A 54 5.58 -13.67 13.36
CA GLU A 54 6.89 -13.04 13.35
C GLU A 54 7.62 -13.35 12.05
N SER A 55 8.01 -12.30 11.32
CA SER A 55 9.01 -12.41 10.26
C SER A 55 10.21 -13.13 10.85
N SER A 56 10.44 -14.38 10.44
CA SER A 56 11.77 -15.00 10.59
C SER A 56 12.69 -14.16 9.71
N TYR A 57 13.43 -13.26 10.35
CA TYR A 57 14.57 -12.60 9.73
C TYR A 57 15.64 -13.69 9.57
N GLU A 58 15.90 -14.12 8.34
CA GLU A 58 17.16 -14.79 7.98
C GLU A 58 18.29 -13.76 7.88
#